data_AF-A0A0P0W9L2-F1
#
_entry.id   AF-A0A0P0W9L2-F1
#
_cell.length_a   1.000
_cell.length_b   1.000
_cell.length_c   1.000
_cell.angle_alpha   90.00
_cell.angle_beta   90.00
_cell.angle_gamma   90.00
#
_symmetry.space_group_name_H-M   'P 1'
#
loop_
_entity.id
_entity.type
_entity.pdbx_description
1 polymer ?
#
loop_
_entity_poly.entity_id
_entity_poly.type
_entity_poly.pdbx_seq_one_letter_code
_entity_poly.pdbx_strand_id
1 'polypeptide(L)'
;MEHLSEELIIEILKKITRTSDLNSLSLVSKQLYTIDAEQRAAIRLGCGLATEDFLALCSRFPNLLKVEIDYSGSTPGNGNHIDNQGLFVLSSCCTLLNDITLTFCSKINDAGIVCLSYCKKLISLKLNSLPEVTSSGLLMLFFGCKALSSLFINDCKGIAGSTEWLEYLGTDGSLEELVVNNCQEISQYDFL
;
A
#
# COMPACT_ATOMS: atom_id res chain seq x y z
N MET A 1 -30.78 -16.51 1.95
CA MET A 1 -29.48 -16.64 2.65
C MET A 1 -29.63 -16.86 4.16
N GLU A 2 -30.83 -16.77 4.75
CA GLU A 2 -31.08 -16.90 6.20
C GLU A 2 -30.83 -18.30 6.82
N HIS A 3 -30.28 -19.24 6.06
CA HIS A 3 -30.02 -20.62 6.51
C HIS A 3 -28.57 -21.10 6.30
N LEU A 4 -27.67 -20.24 5.79
CA LEU A 4 -26.25 -20.58 5.75
C LEU A 4 -25.59 -20.25 7.09
N SER A 5 -24.74 -21.17 7.58
CA SER A 5 -23.86 -20.87 8.70
C SER A 5 -22.81 -19.82 8.30
N GLU A 6 -22.30 -19.11 9.30
CA GLU A 6 -21.25 -18.10 9.10
C GLU A 6 -19.99 -18.69 8.46
N GLU A 7 -19.61 -19.91 8.84
CA GLU A 7 -18.48 -20.64 8.23
C GLU A 7 -18.64 -20.82 6.72
N LEU A 8 -19.84 -21.20 6.26
CA LEU A 8 -20.11 -21.37 4.83
C LEU A 8 -20.09 -20.03 4.09
N ILE A 9 -20.58 -18.97 4.73
CA ILE A 9 -20.52 -17.61 4.16
C ILE A 9 -19.06 -17.18 4.00
N ILE A 10 -18.23 -17.39 5.03
CA ILE A 10 -16.79 -17.09 4.97
C ILE A 10 -16.13 -17.82 3.80
N GLU A 11 -16.42 -19.12 3.62
CA GLU A 11 -15.86 -19.89 2.50
C GLU A 11 -16.32 -19.37 1.14
N ILE A 12 -17.56 -18.88 1.01
CA ILE A 12 -18.04 -18.22 -0.21
C ILE A 12 -17.29 -16.91 -0.44
N LEU A 13 -17.15 -16.07 0.58
CA LEU A 13 -16.48 -14.78 0.46
C LEU A 13 -15.01 -14.91 0.07
N LYS A 14 -14.31 -15.93 0.57
CA LYS A 14 -12.93 -16.27 0.17
C LYS A 14 -12.78 -16.55 -1.33
N LYS A 15 -13.86 -16.92 -2.03
CA LYS A 15 -13.85 -17.15 -3.48
C LYS A 15 -14.09 -15.89 -4.30
N ILE A 16 -14.58 -14.81 -3.69
CA ILE A 16 -14.84 -13.53 -4.37
C ILE A 16 -13.57 -12.69 -4.29
N THR A 17 -12.85 -12.59 -5.40
CA THR A 17 -11.55 -11.90 -5.47
C THR A 17 -11.67 -10.44 -5.91
N ARG A 18 -12.82 -10.05 -6.47
CA ARG A 18 -13.06 -8.68 -6.97
C ARG A 18 -13.63 -7.80 -5.87
N THR A 19 -12.98 -6.67 -5.61
CA THR A 19 -13.43 -5.69 -4.61
C THR A 19 -14.84 -5.15 -4.93
N SER A 20 -15.19 -4.97 -6.20
CA SER A 20 -16.54 -4.52 -6.62
C SER A 20 -17.65 -5.48 -6.20
N ASP A 21 -17.38 -6.78 -6.30
CA ASP A 21 -18.36 -7.83 -6.04
C ASP A 21 -18.56 -7.98 -4.54
N LEU A 22 -17.47 -7.95 -3.76
CA LEU A 22 -17.55 -7.89 -2.31
C LEU A 22 -18.27 -6.63 -1.83
N ASN A 23 -18.02 -5.46 -2.44
CA ASN A 23 -18.75 -4.22 -2.10
C ASN A 23 -20.26 -4.36 -2.32
N SER A 24 -20.66 -4.96 -3.45
CA SER A 24 -22.07 -5.19 -3.77
C SER A 24 -22.71 -6.18 -2.79
N LEU A 25 -21.98 -7.23 -2.42
CA LEU A 25 -22.43 -8.24 -1.46
C LEU A 25 -22.61 -7.65 -0.05
N SER A 26 -21.71 -6.76 0.39
CA SER A 26 -21.80 -6.11 1.70
C SER A 26 -23.02 -5.20 1.84
N LEU A 27 -23.68 -4.84 0.74
CA LEU A 27 -24.93 -4.07 0.75
C LEU A 27 -26.18 -4.95 0.88
N VAL A 28 -26.05 -6.27 0.74
CA VAL A 28 -27.19 -7.20 0.72
C VAL A 28 -27.76 -7.42 2.13
N SER A 29 -26.90 -7.55 3.15
CA SER A 29 -27.35 -7.74 4.53
C SER A 29 -26.31 -7.28 5.55
N LYS A 30 -26.75 -7.00 6.78
CA LYS A 30 -25.86 -6.66 7.90
C LYS A 30 -24.88 -7.79 8.24
N GLN A 31 -25.31 -9.04 8.10
CA GLN A 31 -24.45 -10.20 8.37
C GLN A 31 -23.30 -10.25 7.34
N LEU A 32 -23.63 -10.10 6.05
CA LEU A 32 -22.63 -10.08 4.99
C LEU A 32 -21.72 -8.86 5.12
N TYR A 33 -22.28 -7.70 5.49
CA TYR A 33 -21.51 -6.52 5.85
C TYR A 33 -20.48 -6.82 6.95
N THR A 34 -20.87 -7.43 8.08
CA THR A 34 -19.92 -7.70 9.18
C THR A 34 -18.87 -8.73 8.79
N ILE A 35 -19.26 -9.86 8.20
CA ILE A 35 -18.31 -10.91 7.83
C ILE A 35 -17.31 -10.40 6.77
N ASP A 36 -17.78 -9.63 5.78
CA ASP A 36 -16.89 -8.98 4.82
C ASP A 36 -15.86 -8.06 5.50
N ALA A 37 -16.28 -7.24 6.48
CA ALA A 37 -15.37 -6.38 7.21
C ALA A 37 -14.24 -7.16 7.89
N GLU A 38 -14.58 -8.28 8.52
CA GLU A 38 -13.64 -9.09 9.28
C GLU A 38 -12.71 -9.92 8.38
N GLN A 39 -13.22 -10.42 7.26
CA GLN A 39 -12.48 -11.32 6.37
C GLN A 39 -11.72 -10.59 5.26
N ARG A 40 -12.04 -9.33 4.98
CA ARG A 40 -11.40 -8.59 3.89
C ARG A 40 -9.97 -8.22 4.24
N ALA A 41 -9.03 -8.94 3.65
CA ALA A 41 -7.60 -8.73 3.81
C ALA A 41 -6.99 -7.78 2.77
N ALA A 42 -7.69 -7.48 1.67
CA ALA A 42 -7.16 -6.68 0.57
C ALA A 42 -8.18 -5.65 0.06
N ILE A 43 -7.71 -4.43 -0.19
CA ILE A 43 -8.51 -3.37 -0.82
C ILE A 43 -7.74 -2.67 -1.93
N ARG A 44 -8.48 -2.19 -2.94
CA ARG A 44 -7.99 -1.29 -3.98
C ARG A 44 -8.76 0.02 -3.91
N LEU A 45 -8.05 1.13 -3.89
CA LEU A 45 -8.57 2.50 -3.85
C LEU A 45 -8.12 3.23 -5.12
N GLY A 46 -9.04 3.86 -5.82
CA GLY A 46 -8.72 4.64 -7.03
C GLY A 46 -9.52 5.93 -7.17
N CYS A 47 -10.17 6.37 -6.09
CA CYS A 47 -10.96 7.59 -6.04
C CYS A 47 -10.58 8.43 -4.83
N GLY A 48 -10.98 9.70 -4.87
CA GLY A 48 -10.48 10.74 -3.99
C GLY A 48 -11.04 10.68 -2.57
N LEU A 49 -10.46 9.84 -1.72
CA LEU A 49 -10.73 9.77 -0.29
C LEU A 49 -10.09 10.95 0.45
N ALA A 50 -10.85 11.60 1.32
CA ALA A 50 -10.31 12.53 2.31
C ALA A 50 -9.64 11.76 3.47
N THR A 51 -8.90 12.46 4.32
CA THR A 51 -8.23 11.87 5.47
C THR A 51 -9.21 11.18 6.43
N GLU A 52 -10.40 11.75 6.65
CA GLU A 52 -11.44 11.12 7.48
C GLU A 52 -11.93 9.77 6.93
N ASP A 53 -11.93 9.60 5.60
CA ASP A 53 -12.38 8.35 4.97
C ASP A 53 -11.40 7.21 5.27
N PHE A 54 -10.11 7.51 5.43
CA PHE A 54 -9.12 6.50 5.81
C PHE A 54 -9.36 5.98 7.23
N LEU A 55 -9.81 6.81 8.17
CA LEU A 55 -10.18 6.35 9.52
C LEU A 55 -11.40 5.43 9.49
N ALA A 56 -12.42 5.80 8.71
CA ALA A 56 -13.61 4.96 8.53
C ALA A 56 -13.24 3.62 7.88
N LEU A 57 -12.35 3.64 6.89
CA LEU A 57 -11.84 2.45 6.21
C LEU A 57 -11.06 1.54 7.16
N CYS A 58 -10.17 2.11 7.98
CA CYS A 58 -9.42 1.33 8.97
C CYS A 58 -10.35 0.68 10.00
N SER A 59 -11.39 1.41 10.43
CA SER A 59 -12.41 0.88 11.35
C SER A 59 -13.27 -0.20 10.69
N ARG A 60 -13.52 -0.06 9.38
CA ARG A 60 -14.32 -0.99 8.60
C ARG A 60 -13.57 -2.29 8.29
N PHE A 61 -12.26 -2.24 8.06
CA PHE A 61 -11.45 -3.40 7.67
C PHE A 61 -10.24 -3.54 8.61
N PRO A 62 -10.44 -4.05 9.84
CA PRO A 62 -9.39 -4.11 10.85
C PRO A 62 -8.26 -5.11 10.53
N ASN A 63 -8.53 -6.07 9.64
CA ASN A 63 -7.61 -7.16 9.29
C ASN A 63 -6.94 -6.96 7.91
N LEU A 64 -6.79 -5.72 7.45
CA LEU A 64 -6.12 -5.44 6.19
C LEU A 64 -4.65 -5.88 6.23
N LEU A 65 -4.29 -6.68 5.22
CA LEU A 65 -2.93 -7.11 4.93
C LEU A 65 -2.39 -6.37 3.69
N LYS A 66 -3.28 -6.10 2.72
CA LYS A 66 -2.93 -5.50 1.44
C LYS A 66 -3.73 -4.25 1.12
N VAL A 67 -3.03 -3.20 0.70
CA VAL A 67 -3.64 -1.97 0.18
C VAL A 67 -3.00 -1.61 -1.14
N GLU A 68 -3.84 -1.40 -2.15
CA GLU A 68 -3.42 -0.82 -3.41
C GLU A 68 -4.13 0.52 -3.64
N ILE A 69 -3.36 1.56 -3.90
CA ILE A 69 -3.86 2.89 -4.26
C ILE A 69 -3.38 3.19 -5.67
N ASP A 70 -4.33 3.45 -6.57
CA ASP A 70 -4.04 3.69 -7.98
C ASP A 70 -4.86 4.84 -8.57
N TYR A 71 -4.17 5.93 -8.89
CA TYR A 71 -4.74 7.11 -9.52
C TYR A 71 -4.40 7.25 -11.01
N SER A 72 -3.91 6.20 -11.68
CA SER A 72 -3.58 6.21 -13.12
C SER A 72 -4.73 6.67 -14.03
N GLY A 73 -5.98 6.41 -13.64
CA GLY A 73 -7.19 6.83 -14.36
C GLY A 73 -7.79 8.16 -13.88
N SER A 74 -7.17 8.85 -12.91
CA SER A 74 -7.71 10.08 -12.33
C SER A 74 -7.36 11.31 -13.18
N THR A 75 -8.33 12.19 -13.40
CA THR A 75 -8.10 13.45 -14.13
C THR A 75 -7.26 14.41 -13.28
N PRO A 76 -6.17 15.00 -13.81
CA PRO A 76 -5.34 15.96 -13.08
C PRO A 76 -6.16 17.12 -12.52
N GLY A 77 -6.01 17.41 -11.23
CA GLY A 77 -6.69 18.52 -10.57
C GLY A 77 -8.11 18.22 -10.08
N ASN A 78 -8.65 17.02 -10.30
CA ASN A 78 -10.00 16.65 -9.86
C ASN A 78 -9.96 15.38 -8.99
N GLY A 79 -9.89 15.55 -7.67
CA GLY A 79 -9.97 14.47 -6.69
C GLY A 79 -9.09 14.65 -5.45
N ASN A 80 -9.56 14.19 -4.30
CA ASN A 80 -8.76 14.10 -3.08
C ASN A 80 -7.78 12.93 -3.19
N HIS A 81 -6.65 13.10 -3.88
CA HIS A 81 -5.58 12.10 -3.83
C HIS A 81 -5.06 11.99 -2.40
N ILE A 82 -4.73 10.76 -1.99
CA ILE A 82 -4.05 10.52 -0.72
C ILE A 82 -2.78 11.39 -0.64
N ASP A 83 -2.59 12.03 0.51
CA ASP A 83 -1.39 12.78 0.86
C ASP A 83 -0.64 12.08 2.00
N ASN A 84 0.43 12.71 2.49
CA ASN A 84 1.21 12.20 3.61
C ASN A 84 0.36 11.94 4.86
N GLN A 85 -0.66 12.76 5.13
CA GLN A 85 -1.51 12.62 6.32
C GLN A 85 -2.44 11.41 6.19
N GLY A 86 -3.06 11.21 5.02
CA GLY A 86 -3.86 10.03 4.74
C GLY A 86 -3.03 8.74 4.84
N LEU A 87 -1.80 8.76 4.32
CA LEU A 87 -0.89 7.62 4.41
C LEU A 87 -0.44 7.35 5.85
N PHE A 88 -0.18 8.40 6.64
CA PHE A 88 0.10 8.27 8.06
C PHE A 88 -1.05 7.58 8.80
N VAL A 89 -2.29 8.04 8.63
CA VAL A 89 -3.48 7.44 9.24
C VAL A 89 -3.55 5.95 8.89
N LEU A 90 -3.46 5.61 7.61
CA LEU A 90 -3.49 4.23 7.14
C LEU A 90 -2.39 3.37 7.77
N SER A 91 -1.15 3.87 7.79
CA SER A 91 0.00 3.13 8.36
C SER A 91 -0.10 2.93 9.88
N SER A 92 -0.69 3.90 10.59
CA SER A 92 -0.83 3.87 12.05
C SER A 92 -1.95 2.96 12.52
N CYS A 93 -3.04 2.85 11.74
CA CYS A 93 -4.19 2.03 12.09
C CYS A 93 -4.06 0.59 11.57
N CYS A 94 -3.55 0.40 10.35
CA CYS A 94 -3.42 -0.91 9.73
C CYS A 94 -2.00 -1.50 9.97
N THR A 95 -1.69 -1.81 11.22
CA THR A 95 -0.35 -2.32 11.62
C THR A 95 -0.04 -3.74 11.12
N LEU A 96 -1.05 -4.46 10.61
CA LEU A 96 -0.92 -5.78 10.02
C LEU A 96 -0.54 -5.77 8.53
N LEU A 97 -0.48 -4.59 7.90
CA LEU A 97 -0.14 -4.47 6.48
C LEU A 97 1.19 -5.12 6.18
N ASN A 98 1.17 -5.95 5.13
CA ASN A 98 2.33 -6.64 4.60
C ASN A 98 2.61 -6.29 3.14
N ASP A 99 1.64 -5.74 2.40
CA ASP A 99 1.78 -5.49 0.97
C ASP A 99 1.11 -4.16 0.60
N ILE A 100 1.92 -3.18 0.18
CA ILE A 100 1.44 -1.83 -0.17
C ILE A 100 1.86 -1.51 -1.60
N THR A 101 0.90 -1.04 -2.40
CA THR A 101 1.13 -0.54 -3.75
C THR A 101 0.59 0.87 -3.87
N LEU A 102 1.44 1.82 -4.29
CA LEU A 102 1.10 3.22 -4.50
C LEU A 102 1.39 3.59 -5.96
N THR A 103 0.37 4.03 -6.70
CA THR A 103 0.47 4.35 -8.12
C THR A 103 -0.12 5.72 -8.42
N PHE A 104 0.69 6.61 -9.01
CA PHE A 104 0.33 8.01 -9.32
C PHE A 104 -0.11 8.85 -8.09
N CYS A 105 0.41 8.54 -6.90
CA CYS A 105 0.14 9.31 -5.68
C CYS A 105 1.04 10.56 -5.58
N SER A 106 0.78 11.57 -6.40
CA SER A 106 1.63 12.77 -6.53
C SER A 106 1.73 13.67 -5.29
N LYS A 107 0.90 13.46 -4.26
CA LYS A 107 0.92 14.22 -3.00
C LYS A 107 1.69 13.51 -1.88
N ILE A 108 2.33 12.38 -2.19
CA ILE A 108 3.19 11.65 -1.26
C ILE A 108 4.64 11.99 -1.56
N ASN A 109 5.38 12.40 -0.53
CA ASN A 109 6.83 12.59 -0.58
C ASN A 109 7.52 11.71 0.48
N ASP A 110 8.81 11.95 0.73
CA ASP A 110 9.61 11.20 1.70
C ASP A 110 8.96 11.11 3.09
N ALA A 111 8.36 12.19 3.60
CA ALA A 111 7.71 12.17 4.90
C ALA A 111 6.52 11.20 4.93
N GLY A 112 5.76 11.12 3.84
CA GLY A 112 4.66 10.15 3.69
C GLY A 112 5.18 8.71 3.63
N ILE A 113 6.19 8.45 2.81
CA ILE A 113 6.77 7.10 2.68
C ILE A 113 7.35 6.62 4.01
N VAL A 114 8.04 7.48 4.75
CA VAL A 114 8.59 7.13 6.07
C VAL A 114 7.50 6.73 7.07
N CYS A 115 6.25 7.19 6.92
CA CYS A 115 5.14 6.72 7.75
C CYS A 115 4.87 5.22 7.58
N LEU A 116 5.21 4.62 6.43
CA LEU A 116 5.09 3.16 6.27
C LEU A 116 5.98 2.38 7.24
N SER A 117 6.97 3.02 7.87
CA SER A 117 7.75 2.44 8.97
C SER A 117 6.92 2.01 10.18
N TYR A 118 5.69 2.49 10.34
CA TYR A 118 4.75 2.01 11.36
C TYR A 118 4.22 0.59 11.05
N CYS A 119 4.20 0.19 9.77
CA CYS A 119 3.83 -1.15 9.33
C CYS A 119 5.01 -2.12 9.50
N LYS A 120 5.25 -2.60 10.74
CA LYS A 120 6.38 -3.49 11.06
C LYS A 120 6.36 -4.85 10.36
N LYS A 121 5.22 -5.23 9.79
CA LYS A 121 5.03 -6.46 9.02
C LYS A 121 5.08 -6.24 7.51
N LEU A 122 5.47 -5.05 7.05
CA LEU A 122 5.57 -4.75 5.61
C LEU A 122 6.64 -5.63 4.96
N ILE A 123 6.21 -6.46 4.01
CA ILE A 123 7.04 -7.42 3.26
C ILE A 123 7.25 -6.94 1.83
N SER A 124 6.22 -6.38 1.20
CA SER A 124 6.23 -5.93 -0.19
C SER A 124 5.80 -4.47 -0.31
N LEU A 125 6.61 -3.69 -1.03
CA LEU A 125 6.32 -2.30 -1.35
C LEU A 125 6.50 -2.05 -2.85
N LYS A 126 5.46 -1.50 -3.48
CA LYS A 126 5.48 -1.09 -4.88
C LYS A 126 5.20 0.40 -5.01
N LEU A 127 6.15 1.13 -5.57
CA LEU A 127 6.09 2.56 -5.81
C LEU A 127 6.09 2.80 -7.32
N ASN A 128 4.98 3.32 -7.84
CA ASN A 128 4.80 3.56 -9.28
C ASN A 128 4.49 5.03 -9.52
N SER A 129 5.37 5.73 -10.25
CA SER A 129 5.20 7.14 -10.61
C SER A 129 4.95 8.04 -9.38
N LEU A 130 5.85 7.98 -8.40
CA LEU A 130 5.87 8.89 -7.24
C LEU A 130 6.99 9.94 -7.43
N PRO A 131 6.67 11.13 -8.00
CA PRO A 131 7.71 12.10 -8.40
C PRO A 131 8.43 12.78 -7.23
N GLU A 132 7.77 12.89 -6.08
CA GLU A 132 8.29 13.60 -4.89
C GLU A 132 8.99 12.69 -3.87
N VAL A 133 9.12 11.39 -4.18
CA VAL A 133 9.82 10.42 -3.33
C VAL A 133 11.25 10.28 -3.81
N THR A 134 12.20 10.32 -2.88
CA THR A 134 13.64 10.29 -3.13
C THR A 134 14.33 9.10 -2.45
N SER A 135 15.60 8.93 -2.77
CA SER A 135 16.50 7.94 -2.16
C SER A 135 16.61 8.11 -0.64
N SER A 136 16.55 9.35 -0.12
CA SER A 136 16.59 9.63 1.32
C SER A 136 15.34 9.10 2.04
N GLY A 137 14.15 9.26 1.45
CA GLY A 137 12.91 8.72 2.01
C GLY A 137 12.94 7.19 2.11
N LEU A 138 13.48 6.52 1.08
CA LEU A 138 13.66 5.07 1.08
C LEU A 138 14.62 4.60 2.17
N LEU A 139 15.80 5.22 2.28
CA LEU A 139 16.78 4.88 3.33
C LEU A 139 16.15 4.96 4.72
N MET A 140 15.41 6.04 4.99
CA MET A 140 14.72 6.25 6.27
C MET A 140 13.61 5.21 6.52
N LEU A 141 12.87 4.83 5.48
CA LEU A 141 11.87 3.77 5.56
C LEU A 141 12.51 2.43 5.99
N PHE A 142 13.64 2.04 5.38
CA PHE A 142 14.24 0.74 5.63
C PHE A 142 14.84 0.58 7.03
N PHE A 143 15.17 1.68 7.72
CA PHE A 143 15.49 1.62 9.15
C PHE A 143 14.31 1.13 9.99
N GLY A 144 13.07 1.41 9.57
CA GLY A 144 11.86 1.06 10.29
C GLY A 144 11.19 -0.24 9.85
N CYS A 145 11.28 -0.61 8.56
CA CYS A 145 10.66 -1.78 7.95
C CYS A 145 11.67 -2.93 7.73
N LYS A 146 12.07 -3.59 8.81
CA LYS A 146 13.07 -4.68 8.77
C LYS A 146 12.56 -5.98 8.13
N ALA A 147 11.26 -6.14 7.93
CA ALA A 147 10.67 -7.31 7.28
C ALA A 147 10.51 -7.17 5.76
N LEU A 148 10.88 -6.02 5.19
CA LEU A 148 10.68 -5.75 3.77
C LEU A 148 11.62 -6.63 2.93
N SER A 149 11.03 -7.51 2.12
CA SER A 149 11.76 -8.48 1.28
C SER A 149 11.59 -8.21 -0.22
N SER A 150 10.53 -7.50 -0.64
CA SER A 150 10.30 -7.19 -2.05
C SER A 150 10.05 -5.69 -2.26
N LEU A 151 10.83 -5.08 -3.13
CA LEU A 151 10.74 -3.67 -3.47
C LEU A 151 10.68 -3.48 -4.99
N PHE A 152 9.61 -2.81 -5.43
CA PHE A 152 9.41 -2.45 -6.83
C PHE A 152 9.32 -0.94 -6.95
N ILE A 153 10.17 -0.36 -7.78
CA ILE A 153 10.24 1.07 -8.03
C ILE A 153 10.13 1.29 -9.54
N ASN A 154 9.05 1.93 -9.97
CA ASN A 154 8.76 2.16 -11.39
C ASN A 154 8.49 3.64 -11.64
N ASP A 155 9.23 4.24 -12.57
CA ASP A 155 9.05 5.64 -13.01
C ASP A 155 9.14 6.68 -11.86
N CYS A 156 9.88 6.38 -10.78
CA CYS A 156 10.08 7.28 -9.64
C CYS A 156 11.36 8.10 -9.83
N LYS A 157 11.24 9.23 -10.55
CA LYS A 157 12.40 10.05 -10.95
C LYS A 157 13.14 10.74 -9.81
N GLY A 158 12.50 10.93 -8.65
CA GLY A 158 13.14 11.51 -7.48
C GLY A 158 14.15 10.59 -6.79
N ILE A 159 14.11 9.28 -7.09
CA ILE A 159 15.06 8.30 -6.58
C ILE A 159 16.28 8.30 -7.53
N ALA A 160 17.12 9.31 -7.38
CA ALA A 160 18.33 9.54 -8.16
C ALA A 160 19.48 10.00 -7.24
N GLY A 161 20.71 10.05 -7.76
CA GLY A 161 21.88 10.71 -7.16
C GLY A 161 22.50 10.11 -5.89
N SER A 162 21.86 9.16 -5.21
CA SER A 162 22.42 8.50 -3.99
C SER A 162 22.21 6.99 -4.00
N THR A 163 23.29 6.27 -3.69
CA THR A 163 23.36 4.80 -3.56
C THR A 163 23.32 4.33 -2.11
N GLU A 164 23.27 5.23 -1.12
CA GLU A 164 23.31 4.85 0.32
C GLU A 164 22.19 3.87 0.70
N TRP A 165 21.02 4.02 0.10
CA TRP A 165 19.89 3.11 0.31
C TRP A 165 20.15 1.71 -0.29
N LEU A 166 20.88 1.61 -1.40
CA LEU A 166 21.29 0.33 -2.00
C LEU A 166 22.35 -0.35 -1.14
N GLU A 167 23.35 0.40 -0.69
CA GLU A 167 24.38 -0.09 0.22
C GLU A 167 23.76 -0.66 1.50
N TYR A 168 22.82 0.08 2.11
CA TYR A 168 22.08 -0.39 3.27
C TYR A 168 21.31 -1.68 3.00
N LEU A 169 20.65 -1.79 1.85
CA LEU A 169 19.93 -3.01 1.48
C LEU A 169 20.87 -4.22 1.35
N GLY A 170 22.12 -4.00 0.91
CA GLY A 170 23.14 -5.03 0.80
C GLY A 170 23.80 -5.45 2.12
N THR A 171 23.87 -4.56 3.12
CA THR A 171 24.52 -4.85 4.41
C THR A 171 23.57 -5.29 5.51
N ASP A 172 22.43 -4.59 5.65
CA ASP A 172 21.52 -4.67 6.80
C ASP A 172 20.06 -4.86 6.39
N GLY A 173 19.78 -4.94 5.09
CA GLY A 173 18.46 -5.17 4.52
C GLY A 173 18.04 -6.64 4.55
N SER A 174 16.72 -6.87 4.50
CA SER A 174 16.11 -8.20 4.35
C SER A 174 15.63 -8.44 2.92
N LEU A 175 16.14 -7.66 1.95
CA LEU A 175 15.58 -7.59 0.61
C LEU A 175 16.03 -8.80 -0.22
N GLU A 176 15.05 -9.53 -0.74
CA GLU A 176 15.23 -10.70 -1.61
C GLU A 176 14.93 -10.37 -3.08
N GLU A 177 14.07 -9.37 -3.33
CA GLU A 177 13.66 -8.95 -4.66
C GLU A 177 13.70 -7.43 -4.78
N LEU A 178 14.50 -6.95 -5.74
CA LEU A 178 14.59 -5.55 -6.10
C LEU A 178 14.33 -5.38 -7.59
N VAL A 179 13.32 -4.58 -7.93
CA VAL A 179 13.01 -4.23 -9.32
C VAL A 179 12.99 -2.71 -9.43
N VAL A 180 13.87 -2.18 -10.28
CA VAL A 180 13.95 -0.74 -10.57
C VAL A 180 13.79 -0.54 -12.06
N ASN A 181 12.70 0.10 -12.47
CA ASN A 181 12.41 0.40 -13.87
C ASN A 181 12.26 1.91 -14.08
N ASN A 182 12.85 2.42 -15.16
CA ASN A 182 12.72 3.82 -15.61
C ASN A 182 13.00 4.88 -14.52
N CYS A 183 13.86 4.56 -13.55
CA CYS A 183 14.36 5.54 -12.58
C CYS A 183 15.66 6.13 -13.13
N GLN A 184 15.81 7.46 -13.05
CA GLN A 184 17.00 8.13 -13.57
C GLN A 184 18.20 7.84 -12.67
N GLU A 185 19.38 7.71 -13.27
CA GLU A 185 20.67 7.61 -12.56
C GLU A 185 20.90 6.34 -11.70
N ILE A 186 19.94 5.41 -11.62
CA ILE A 186 20.20 4.06 -11.12
C ILE A 186 20.57 3.18 -12.32
N SER A 187 21.85 2.90 -12.44
CA SER A 187 22.42 2.04 -13.47
C SER A 187 22.54 0.59 -12.98
N GLN A 188 22.70 -0.34 -13.91
CA GLN A 188 23.01 -1.74 -13.58
C GLN A 188 24.29 -1.91 -12.76
N TYR A 189 25.18 -0.90 -12.74
CA TYR A 189 26.44 -0.94 -11.99
C TYR A 189 26.26 -0.63 -10.51
N ASP A 190 25.15 -0.02 -10.12
CA ASP A 190 24.85 0.30 -8.71
C ASP A 190 24.40 -0.95 -7.91
N PHE A 191 24.32 -2.11 -8.58
CA PHE A 191 23.95 -3.40 -7.99
C PHE A 191 25.09 -4.43 -7.98
N LEU A 192 26.31 -4.03 -8.37
CA LEU A 192 27.53 -4.87 -8.38
C LEU A 192 28.45 -4.54 -7.21
#